data_AF-A0A2K4G8S5-F1
#
_entry.id   AF-A0A2K4G8S5-F1
#
_cell.length_a   1.000
_cell.length_b   1.000
_cell.length_c   1.000
_cell.angle_alpha   90.00
_cell.angle_beta   90.00
_cell.angle_gamma   90.00
#
_symmetry.space_group_name_H-M   'P 1'
#
loop_
_entity.id
_entity.type
_entity.pdbx_description
1 polymer ?
#
loop_
_entity_poly.entity_id
_entity_poly.type
_entity_poly.pdbx_seq_one_letter_code
_entity_poly.pdbx_strand_id
1 'polypeptide(L)'
;MRALASLLLVTCCTYAHADSLPSFLNTNETTRNLPVPNLPADAYRPAAAPLKVPEPSPSSAQPLTMGTKITIRKLQIEGGTRYPLNEVGQAYQPLLGREITLAELIEATRGITRRYQEDGYLLSYAYLPQQSFDQGVVRVVLVEGYIKDYQVQGDVGRSRARLDQLVAKLQAERPLTRKTFERYTTLMSRIPGITLQASVPPPGTTDGATSLIAQASRKPITSNLSATADNRKGTQALLGVTSCRTAQTERPAHGAMLFS
;
A
#
# COMPACT_ATOMS: atom_id res chain seq x y z
N MET A 1 -10.38 -110.52 10.42
CA MET A 1 -11.11 -110.33 11.71
C MET A 1 -10.10 -110.49 12.85
N ARG A 2 -10.47 -110.15 14.10
CA ARG A 2 -9.75 -110.25 15.41
C ARG A 2 -8.70 -111.40 15.54
N ALA A 3 -7.60 -111.37 16.33
CA ALA A 3 -6.83 -110.32 17.07
C ALA A 3 -5.55 -110.90 17.78
N LEU A 4 -4.50 -110.06 18.08
CA LEU A 4 -3.52 -110.04 19.23
C LEU A 4 -2.68 -111.32 19.62
N ALA A 5 -1.50 -111.31 20.33
CA ALA A 5 -0.67 -110.29 21.03
C ALA A 5 0.80 -110.74 21.43
N SER A 6 1.67 -109.79 21.85
CA SER A 6 2.79 -109.88 22.88
C SER A 6 4.14 -110.61 22.58
N LEU A 7 5.31 -110.53 23.30
CA LEU A 7 6.10 -109.62 24.23
C LEU A 7 7.53 -110.28 24.47
N LEU A 8 8.59 -109.78 25.18
CA LEU A 8 9.28 -108.46 25.35
C LEU A 8 10.49 -108.49 26.39
N LEU A 9 11.65 -107.83 26.10
CA LEU A 9 12.74 -107.32 27.02
C LEU A 9 13.69 -108.33 27.75
N VAL A 10 14.82 -107.99 28.45
CA VAL A 10 15.45 -106.71 28.99
C VAL A 10 16.95 -106.54 28.52
N THR A 11 17.98 -105.85 29.09
CA THR A 11 18.36 -105.17 30.39
C THR A 11 19.44 -104.05 30.17
N CYS A 12 20.06 -103.40 31.19
CA CYS A 12 21.02 -102.26 31.06
C CYS A 12 21.97 -102.02 32.29
N CYS A 13 22.95 -101.09 32.22
CA CYS A 13 23.83 -100.57 33.31
C CYS A 13 24.30 -99.10 33.08
N THR A 14 24.85 -98.40 34.10
CA THR A 14 25.00 -96.91 34.15
C THR A 14 26.38 -96.35 34.58
N TYR A 15 26.65 -95.07 34.24
CA TYR A 15 27.76 -94.22 34.73
C TYR A 15 27.30 -92.75 34.86
N ALA A 16 28.07 -91.89 35.56
CA ALA A 16 27.74 -90.47 35.78
C ALA A 16 28.99 -89.55 35.73
N HIS A 17 28.79 -88.30 35.31
CA HIS A 17 29.77 -87.20 35.32
C HIS A 17 29.08 -85.88 35.76
N ALA A 18 29.87 -84.84 36.06
CA ALA A 18 29.37 -83.55 36.57
C ALA A 18 29.47 -82.43 35.51
N ASP A 19 28.47 -81.54 35.50
CA ASP A 19 28.37 -80.41 34.57
C ASP A 19 29.20 -79.18 34.98
N SER A 20 29.48 -78.32 34.00
CA SER A 20 30.12 -77.01 34.18
C SER A 20 29.11 -75.86 34.17
N LEU A 21 29.50 -74.71 34.75
CA LEU A 21 28.63 -73.55 34.97
C LEU A 21 28.18 -72.85 33.66
N PRO A 22 26.98 -72.25 33.64
CA PRO A 22 26.41 -71.66 32.43
C PRO A 22 27.15 -70.41 31.95
N SER A 23 27.22 -70.25 30.62
CA SER A 23 27.73 -69.04 29.98
C SER A 23 26.74 -67.87 30.13
N PHE A 24 27.23 -66.68 30.48
CA PHE A 24 26.41 -65.49 30.58
C PHE A 24 26.08 -64.92 29.19
N LEU A 25 24.78 -64.67 28.94
CA LEU A 25 24.31 -64.08 27.68
C LEU A 25 24.87 -62.67 27.49
N ASN A 26 25.47 -62.43 26.32
CA ASN A 26 26.03 -61.14 25.96
C ASN A 26 24.93 -60.23 25.38
N THR A 27 24.47 -59.26 26.17
CA THR A 27 23.37 -58.32 25.83
C THR A 27 23.59 -57.55 24.51
N ASN A 28 24.82 -57.52 24.01
CA ASN A 28 25.22 -56.79 22.81
C ASN A 28 24.71 -57.42 21.49
N GLU A 29 24.27 -58.69 21.49
CA GLU A 29 23.77 -59.34 20.27
C GLU A 29 22.35 -58.92 19.91
N THR A 30 21.51 -58.61 20.91
CA THR A 30 20.07 -58.35 20.69
C THR A 30 19.81 -57.12 19.81
N THR A 31 20.72 -56.14 19.82
CA THR A 31 20.63 -54.93 18.97
C THR A 31 21.18 -55.13 17.55
N ARG A 32 21.91 -56.21 17.26
CA ARG A 32 22.43 -56.50 15.90
C ARG A 32 21.44 -57.24 15.00
N ASN A 33 20.51 -58.00 15.58
CA ASN A 33 19.53 -58.81 14.84
C ASN A 33 18.13 -58.18 14.77
N LEU A 34 18.01 -56.86 14.94
CA LEU A 34 16.77 -56.13 14.65
C LEU A 34 16.57 -56.03 13.12
N PRO A 35 15.45 -56.51 12.56
CA PRO A 35 15.16 -56.34 11.14
C PRO A 35 15.05 -54.85 10.78
N VAL A 36 15.89 -54.39 9.85
CA VAL A 36 15.77 -53.04 9.29
C VAL A 36 14.44 -52.94 8.52
N PRO A 37 13.56 -51.96 8.81
CA PRO A 37 12.32 -51.79 8.07
C PRO A 37 12.61 -51.56 6.58
N ASN A 38 12.11 -52.46 5.73
CA ASN A 38 12.41 -52.48 4.29
C ASN A 38 11.44 -51.64 3.45
N LEU A 39 10.55 -50.87 4.08
CA LEU A 39 9.65 -49.95 3.39
C LEU A 39 10.32 -48.58 3.20
N PRO A 40 10.29 -47.98 1.99
CA PRO A 40 10.74 -46.62 1.80
C PRO A 40 9.85 -45.64 2.58
N ALA A 41 10.45 -44.58 3.14
CA ALA A 41 9.74 -43.66 4.04
C ALA A 41 8.49 -43.01 3.43
N ASP A 42 8.48 -42.81 2.10
CA ASP A 42 7.31 -42.28 1.37
C ASP A 42 6.07 -43.18 1.45
N ALA A 43 6.23 -44.49 1.70
CA ALA A 43 5.10 -45.42 1.86
C ALA A 43 4.26 -45.13 3.13
N TYR A 44 4.81 -44.38 4.09
CA TYR A 44 4.10 -43.96 5.31
C TYR A 44 3.64 -42.49 5.26
N ARG A 45 3.87 -41.78 4.16
CA ARG A 45 3.40 -40.41 3.98
C ARG A 45 1.90 -40.44 3.62
N PRO A 46 1.00 -39.86 4.44
CA PRO A 46 -0.40 -39.77 4.07
C PRO A 46 -0.52 -39.04 2.74
N ALA A 47 -1.19 -39.64 1.76
CA ALA A 47 -1.42 -39.02 0.47
C ALA A 47 -2.26 -37.75 0.69
N ALA A 48 -1.63 -36.59 0.58
CA ALA A 48 -2.29 -35.31 0.78
C ALA A 48 -3.43 -35.21 -0.22
N ALA A 49 -4.68 -35.14 0.27
CA ALA A 49 -5.85 -34.99 -0.58
C ALA A 49 -5.62 -33.78 -1.49
N PRO A 50 -5.74 -33.93 -2.83
CA PRO A 50 -5.36 -32.87 -3.74
C PRO A 50 -6.22 -31.64 -3.45
N LEU A 51 -5.56 -30.55 -3.03
CA LEU A 51 -6.20 -29.28 -2.78
C LEU A 51 -6.74 -28.76 -4.11
N LYS A 52 -7.99 -29.11 -4.40
CA LYS A 52 -8.82 -28.44 -5.40
C LYS A 52 -9.15 -27.04 -4.88
N VAL A 53 -8.14 -26.18 -4.91
CA VAL A 53 -8.34 -24.74 -5.08
C VAL A 53 -9.31 -24.63 -6.26
N PRO A 54 -10.46 -23.97 -6.10
CA PRO A 54 -11.31 -23.69 -7.26
C PRO A 54 -10.48 -22.89 -8.25
N GLU A 55 -10.18 -23.49 -9.41
CA GLU A 55 -9.62 -22.71 -10.51
C GLU A 55 -10.58 -21.53 -10.74
N PRO A 56 -10.09 -20.28 -10.73
CA PRO A 56 -10.97 -19.13 -10.92
C PRO A 56 -11.59 -19.29 -12.30
N SER A 57 -12.87 -19.68 -12.33
CA SER A 57 -13.57 -20.03 -13.56
C SER A 57 -13.31 -18.92 -14.58
N PRO A 58 -12.86 -19.23 -15.80
CA PRO A 58 -12.57 -18.22 -16.80
C PRO A 58 -13.89 -17.58 -17.21
N SER A 59 -14.29 -16.54 -16.47
CA SER A 59 -15.35 -15.65 -16.84
C SER A 59 -14.91 -15.03 -18.16
N SER A 60 -15.51 -15.48 -19.24
CA SER A 60 -15.24 -15.03 -20.60
C SER A 60 -15.83 -13.63 -20.84
N ALA A 61 -15.71 -12.76 -19.85
CA ALA A 61 -15.87 -11.33 -19.97
C ALA A 61 -14.76 -10.82 -20.88
N GLN A 62 -15.07 -10.80 -22.18
CA GLN A 62 -14.23 -10.17 -23.20
C GLN A 62 -13.85 -8.76 -22.72
N PRO A 63 -12.60 -8.30 -22.91
CA PRO A 63 -12.17 -7.00 -22.45
C PRO A 63 -13.13 -5.90 -22.92
N LEU A 64 -13.74 -5.19 -21.97
CA LEU A 64 -14.70 -4.14 -22.24
C LEU A 64 -14.03 -3.04 -23.06
N THR A 65 -14.47 -2.85 -24.30
CA THR A 65 -13.90 -1.87 -25.23
C THR A 65 -14.73 -0.60 -25.26
N MET A 66 -14.15 0.51 -25.71
CA MET A 66 -14.89 1.77 -25.90
C MET A 66 -16.14 1.63 -26.79
N GLY A 67 -16.10 0.70 -27.76
CA GLY A 67 -17.23 0.42 -28.66
C GLY A 67 -18.24 -0.60 -28.14
N THR A 68 -18.00 -1.23 -26.98
CA THR A 68 -18.92 -2.21 -26.39
C THR A 68 -20.29 -1.57 -26.15
N LYS A 69 -21.35 -2.19 -26.68
CA LYS A 69 -22.73 -1.72 -26.53
C LYS A 69 -23.31 -2.14 -25.18
N ILE A 70 -23.99 -1.20 -24.53
CA ILE A 70 -24.64 -1.39 -23.23
C ILE A 70 -25.99 -0.65 -23.21
N THR A 71 -26.96 -1.17 -22.46
CA THR A 71 -28.30 -0.57 -22.33
C THR A 71 -28.60 -0.31 -20.86
N ILE A 72 -28.58 0.97 -20.44
CA ILE A 72 -28.74 1.33 -19.03
C ILE A 72 -30.22 1.30 -18.65
N ARG A 73 -30.59 0.33 -17.80
CA ARG A 73 -31.91 0.19 -17.18
C ARG A 73 -31.98 0.81 -15.80
N LYS A 74 -30.88 0.75 -15.03
CA LYS A 74 -30.79 1.28 -13.67
C LYS A 74 -29.41 1.88 -13.42
N LEU A 75 -29.38 3.13 -12.98
CA LEU A 75 -28.18 3.77 -12.46
C LEU A 75 -28.10 3.60 -10.94
N GLN A 76 -26.91 3.30 -10.43
CA GLN A 76 -26.56 3.39 -9.02
C GLN A 76 -25.39 4.37 -8.90
N ILE A 77 -25.50 5.34 -7.99
CA ILE A 77 -24.43 6.29 -7.69
C ILE A 77 -24.05 6.07 -6.23
N GLU A 78 -22.78 5.80 -5.98
CA GLU A 78 -22.21 5.53 -4.65
C GLU A 78 -21.16 6.59 -4.30
N GLY A 79 -21.02 6.90 -3.00
CA GLY A 79 -20.14 7.98 -2.55
C GLY A 79 -20.64 9.38 -2.92
N GLY A 80 -19.82 10.40 -2.63
CA GLY A 80 -20.17 11.81 -2.79
C GLY A 80 -21.10 12.35 -1.68
N THR A 81 -20.74 13.51 -1.15
CA THR A 81 -21.52 14.28 -0.15
C THR A 81 -21.77 15.72 -0.60
N ARG A 82 -20.99 16.21 -1.56
CA ARG A 82 -20.97 17.61 -2.05
C ARG A 82 -22.14 17.96 -2.97
N TYR A 83 -22.65 16.99 -3.72
CA TYR A 83 -23.80 17.16 -4.63
C TYR A 83 -24.90 16.14 -4.32
N PRO A 84 -26.18 16.53 -4.34
CA PRO A 84 -27.29 15.59 -4.29
C PRO A 84 -27.22 14.54 -5.41
N LEU A 85 -27.35 13.25 -5.08
CA LEU A 85 -27.18 12.17 -6.05
C LEU A 85 -28.21 12.21 -7.20
N ASN A 86 -29.40 12.76 -6.95
CA ASN A 86 -30.41 13.03 -7.98
C ASN A 86 -29.98 14.11 -8.98
N GLU A 87 -29.13 15.06 -8.57
CA GLU A 87 -28.56 16.09 -9.44
C GLU A 87 -27.45 15.50 -10.31
N VAL A 88 -26.54 14.72 -9.70
CA VAL A 88 -25.50 13.97 -10.43
C VAL A 88 -26.13 13.00 -11.45
N GLY A 89 -27.25 12.38 -11.10
CA GLY A 89 -28.03 11.51 -11.99
C GLY A 89 -28.55 12.20 -13.25
N GLN A 90 -28.73 13.53 -13.27
CA GLN A 90 -29.23 14.26 -14.44
C GLN A 90 -28.29 14.14 -15.65
N ALA A 91 -26.97 14.09 -15.43
CA ALA A 91 -25.98 13.92 -16.49
C ALA A 91 -26.11 12.58 -17.25
N TYR A 92 -26.75 11.58 -16.64
CA TYR A 92 -26.95 10.25 -17.22
C TYR A 92 -28.35 10.06 -17.81
N GLN A 93 -29.30 10.97 -17.58
CA GLN A 93 -30.66 10.88 -18.14
C GLN A 93 -30.67 10.69 -19.68
N PRO A 94 -29.83 11.37 -20.49
CA PRO A 94 -29.77 11.15 -21.95
C PRO A 94 -29.20 9.79 -22.37
N LEU A 95 -28.77 8.95 -21.43
CA LEU A 95 -28.19 7.62 -21.64
C LEU A 95 -29.10 6.48 -21.17
N LEU A 96 -30.16 6.76 -20.41
CA LEU A 96 -31.06 5.74 -19.89
C LEU A 96 -32.01 5.20 -20.97
N GLY A 97 -32.37 3.92 -20.88
CA GLY A 97 -33.39 3.29 -21.72
C GLY A 97 -33.01 3.01 -23.18
N ARG A 98 -31.87 3.51 -23.67
CA ARG A 98 -31.36 3.27 -25.03
C ARG A 98 -30.05 2.47 -25.02
N GLU A 99 -29.71 1.91 -26.17
CA GLU A 99 -28.38 1.37 -26.41
C GLU A 99 -27.38 2.52 -26.57
N ILE A 100 -26.26 2.45 -25.86
CA ILE A 100 -25.14 3.37 -25.93
C ILE A 100 -23.82 2.60 -26.06
N THR A 101 -22.74 3.31 -26.34
CA THR A 101 -21.37 2.81 -26.20
C THR A 101 -20.84 3.00 -24.78
N LEU A 102 -19.88 2.15 -24.36
CA LEU A 102 -19.11 2.37 -23.14
C LEU A 102 -18.39 3.74 -23.13
N ALA A 103 -17.97 4.23 -24.31
CA ALA A 103 -17.38 5.56 -24.47
C ALA A 103 -18.34 6.69 -24.04
N GLU A 104 -19.62 6.67 -24.45
CA GLU A 104 -20.62 7.66 -24.03
C GLU A 104 -20.79 7.69 -22.50
N LEU A 105 -20.81 6.52 -21.85
CA LEU A 105 -20.90 6.41 -20.39
C LEU A 105 -19.65 6.96 -19.68
N ILE A 106 -18.47 6.69 -20.23
CA ILE A 106 -17.21 7.22 -19.73
C ILE A 106 -17.15 8.74 -19.89
N GLU A 107 -17.65 9.32 -20.99
CA GLU A 107 -17.71 10.78 -21.16
C GLU A 107 -18.72 11.47 -20.23
N ALA A 108 -19.90 10.88 -19.99
CA ALA A 108 -20.81 11.40 -18.97
C ALA A 108 -20.17 11.37 -17.57
N THR A 109 -19.44 10.29 -17.25
CA THR A 109 -18.68 10.17 -15.99
C THR A 109 -17.55 11.20 -15.90
N ARG A 110 -16.81 11.45 -16.99
CA ARG A 110 -15.81 12.53 -17.11
C ARG A 110 -16.44 13.91 -16.96
N GLY A 111 -17.68 14.10 -17.39
CA GLY A 111 -18.46 15.32 -17.15
C GLY A 111 -18.64 15.63 -15.66
N ILE A 112 -18.97 14.63 -14.85
CA ILE A 112 -19.06 14.79 -13.38
C ILE A 112 -17.69 15.14 -12.77
N THR A 113 -16.62 14.47 -13.19
CA THR A 113 -15.25 14.81 -12.75
C THR A 113 -14.86 16.24 -13.12
N ARG A 114 -15.20 16.68 -14.33
CA ARG A 114 -14.95 18.06 -14.78
C ARG A 114 -15.69 19.07 -13.89
N ARG A 115 -16.96 18.83 -13.57
CA ARG A 115 -17.74 19.68 -12.65
C ARG A 115 -17.07 19.80 -11.27
N TYR A 116 -16.64 18.69 -10.66
CA TYR A 116 -15.88 18.74 -9.40
C TYR A 116 -14.63 19.62 -9.53
N GLN A 117 -13.90 19.54 -10.63
CA GLN A 117 -12.67 20.32 -10.88
C GLN A 117 -12.94 21.80 -11.20
N GLU A 118 -14.09 22.13 -11.80
CA GLU A 118 -14.56 23.49 -12.07
C GLU A 118 -15.03 24.18 -10.78
N ASP A 119 -15.85 23.50 -9.96
CA ASP A 119 -16.26 23.94 -8.62
C ASP A 119 -15.11 23.93 -7.58
N GLY A 120 -13.91 23.47 -7.99
CA GLY A 120 -12.65 23.65 -7.26
C GLY A 120 -12.13 22.45 -6.47
N TYR A 121 -12.75 21.27 -6.54
CA TYR A 121 -12.35 20.05 -5.84
C TYR A 121 -11.32 19.24 -6.64
N LEU A 122 -10.06 19.72 -6.68
CA LEU A 122 -9.02 19.18 -7.57
C LEU A 122 -8.70 17.67 -7.41
N LEU A 123 -8.99 17.08 -6.25
CA LEU A 123 -8.75 15.66 -5.96
C LEU A 123 -10.01 14.79 -6.11
N SER A 124 -11.16 15.39 -6.39
CA SER A 124 -12.44 14.67 -6.47
C SER A 124 -12.79 14.29 -7.91
N TYR A 125 -13.34 13.10 -8.09
CA TYR A 125 -13.63 12.53 -9.41
C TYR A 125 -14.74 11.48 -9.34
N ALA A 126 -15.46 11.31 -10.44
CA ALA A 126 -16.29 10.14 -10.67
C ALA A 126 -15.51 9.09 -11.47
N TYR A 127 -15.74 7.81 -11.18
CA TYR A 127 -15.24 6.71 -12.01
C TYR A 127 -16.26 5.57 -12.13
N LEU A 128 -16.07 4.76 -13.17
CA LEU A 128 -16.86 3.57 -13.46
C LEU A 128 -16.04 2.33 -13.03
N PRO A 129 -16.34 1.68 -11.89
CA PRO A 129 -15.68 0.45 -11.49
C PRO A 129 -15.90 -0.68 -12.51
N GLN A 130 -14.96 -1.62 -12.59
CA GLN A 130 -15.12 -2.84 -13.38
C GLN A 130 -16.34 -3.64 -12.85
N GLN A 131 -17.25 -3.97 -13.75
CA GLN A 131 -18.53 -4.65 -13.51
C GLN A 131 -19.00 -5.27 -14.84
N SER A 132 -19.91 -6.25 -14.80
CA SER A 132 -20.64 -6.65 -16.00
C SER A 132 -21.91 -5.80 -16.17
N PHE A 133 -22.40 -5.67 -17.40
CA PHE A 133 -23.55 -4.82 -17.74
C PHE A 133 -24.80 -5.63 -18.12
N ASP A 134 -24.77 -6.95 -17.94
CA ASP A 134 -25.76 -7.91 -18.46
C ASP A 134 -27.18 -7.68 -17.90
N GLN A 135 -27.27 -7.15 -16.68
CA GLN A 135 -28.54 -6.80 -16.03
C GLN A 135 -29.04 -5.39 -16.37
N GLY A 136 -28.28 -4.62 -17.18
CA GLY A 136 -28.55 -3.20 -17.45
C GLY A 136 -28.37 -2.30 -16.23
N VAL A 137 -27.69 -2.77 -15.17
CA VAL A 137 -27.34 -1.99 -13.99
C VAL A 137 -25.97 -1.37 -14.20
N VAL A 138 -25.85 -0.08 -13.92
CA VAL A 138 -24.59 0.68 -13.99
C VAL A 138 -24.33 1.34 -12.65
N ARG A 139 -23.26 0.93 -11.98
CA ARG A 139 -22.74 1.59 -10.78
C ARG A 139 -21.65 2.59 -11.15
N VAL A 140 -21.83 3.84 -10.74
CA VAL A 140 -20.83 4.92 -10.77
C VAL A 140 -20.42 5.23 -9.33
N VAL A 141 -19.13 5.49 -9.10
CA VAL A 141 -18.61 5.86 -7.78
C VAL A 141 -18.06 7.28 -7.82
N LEU A 142 -18.48 8.11 -6.85
CA LEU A 142 -18.01 9.48 -6.63
C LEU A 142 -16.99 9.47 -5.49
N VAL A 143 -15.76 9.85 -5.81
CA VAL A 143 -14.64 9.90 -4.87
C VAL A 143 -14.35 11.34 -4.50
N GLU A 144 -14.46 11.64 -3.21
CA GLU A 144 -14.21 12.98 -2.64
C GLU A 144 -12.81 13.06 -2.04
N GLY A 145 -11.85 13.45 -2.88
CA GLY A 145 -10.44 13.32 -2.57
C GLY A 145 -9.94 14.27 -1.47
N TYR A 146 -9.06 13.76 -0.61
CA TYR A 146 -8.44 14.51 0.48
C TYR A 146 -7.02 14.02 0.77
N ILE A 147 -6.20 14.89 1.39
CA ILE A 147 -4.85 14.52 1.82
C ILE A 147 -4.94 13.74 3.14
N LYS A 148 -4.53 12.48 3.13
CA LYS A 148 -4.55 11.59 4.30
C LYS A 148 -3.27 11.73 5.12
N ASP A 149 -2.13 11.72 4.42
CA ASP A 149 -0.79 11.76 4.96
C ASP A 149 0.14 12.56 4.01
N TYR A 150 1.42 12.67 4.37
CA TYR A 150 2.41 13.36 3.57
C TYR A 150 3.79 12.71 3.74
N GLN A 151 4.58 12.75 2.67
CA GLN A 151 5.92 12.20 2.62
C GLN A 151 6.93 13.32 2.40
N VAL A 152 7.83 13.52 3.36
CA VAL A 152 8.92 14.48 3.25
C VAL A 152 10.12 13.81 2.59
N GLN A 153 10.58 14.36 1.46
CA GLN A 153 11.78 13.93 0.75
C GLN A 153 12.87 14.99 0.95
N GLY A 154 14.03 14.61 1.49
CA GLY A 154 15.09 15.56 1.85
C GLY A 154 14.98 16.11 3.28
N ASP A 155 15.70 17.19 3.57
CA ASP A 155 15.98 17.62 4.95
C ASP A 155 15.33 18.98 5.27
N VAL A 156 14.26 18.93 6.06
CA VAL A 156 13.49 20.11 6.53
C VAL A 156 14.09 20.73 7.80
N GLY A 157 14.95 20.00 8.53
CA GLY A 157 15.58 20.45 9.77
C GLY A 157 14.61 21.08 10.78
N ARG A 158 14.99 22.25 11.31
CA ARG A 158 14.24 23.01 12.32
C ARG A 158 12.84 23.45 11.86
N SER A 159 12.59 23.47 10.54
CA SER A 159 11.33 23.92 9.97
C SER A 159 10.22 22.86 10.02
N ARG A 160 10.52 21.62 10.43
CA ARG A 160 9.58 20.47 10.41
C ARG A 160 8.26 20.80 11.11
N ALA A 161 8.30 21.22 12.37
CA ALA A 161 7.09 21.55 13.13
C ALA A 161 6.18 22.62 12.46
N ARG A 162 6.76 23.53 11.66
CA ARG A 162 6.00 24.54 10.91
C ARG A 162 5.41 24.01 9.61
N LEU A 163 6.08 23.07 8.94
CA LEU A 163 5.52 22.33 7.80
C LEU A 163 4.32 21.51 8.27
N ASP A 164 4.49 20.75 9.35
CA ASP A 164 3.48 19.85 9.92
C ASP A 164 2.20 20.60 10.32
N GLN A 165 2.34 21.78 10.94
CA GLN A 165 1.21 22.68 11.26
C GLN A 165 0.42 23.15 10.02
N LEU A 166 1.06 23.30 8.86
CA LEU A 166 0.40 23.70 7.62
C LEU A 166 -0.23 22.48 6.91
N VAL A 167 0.42 21.31 6.95
CA VAL A 167 -0.15 20.07 6.38
C VAL A 167 -1.39 19.63 7.17
N ALA A 168 -1.39 19.78 8.50
CA ALA A 168 -2.55 19.52 9.32
C ALA A 168 -3.80 20.35 8.93
N LYS A 169 -3.64 21.50 8.27
CA LYS A 169 -4.76 22.29 7.72
C LYS A 169 -5.27 21.79 6.37
N LEU A 170 -4.46 21.03 5.63
CA LEU A 170 -4.88 20.30 4.42
C LEU A 170 -5.61 19.00 4.79
N GLN A 171 -5.09 18.24 5.76
CA GLN A 171 -5.67 16.97 6.21
C GLN A 171 -7.06 17.11 6.88
N ALA A 172 -7.36 18.32 7.37
CA ALA A 172 -8.61 18.67 8.04
C ALA A 172 -9.74 19.11 7.08
N GLU A 173 -9.47 19.39 5.80
CA GLU A 173 -10.50 19.75 4.82
C GLU A 173 -10.83 18.55 3.93
N ARG A 174 -12.12 18.18 3.87
CA ARG A 174 -12.62 17.02 3.10
C ARG A 174 -13.99 17.34 2.48
N PRO A 175 -14.18 17.17 1.16
CA PRO A 175 -13.14 17.07 0.12
C PRO A 175 -12.20 18.30 0.11
N LEU A 176 -10.97 18.12 -0.35
CA LEU A 176 -9.98 19.19 -0.42
C LEU A 176 -10.27 20.14 -1.61
N THR A 177 -10.27 21.44 -1.33
CA THR A 177 -10.48 22.51 -2.31
C THR A 177 -9.17 23.10 -2.84
N ARG A 178 -9.20 23.58 -4.09
CA ARG A 178 -8.09 24.27 -4.77
C ARG A 178 -7.63 25.50 -4.00
N LYS A 179 -8.58 26.31 -3.54
CA LYS A 179 -8.34 27.49 -2.71
C LYS A 179 -7.54 27.18 -1.44
N THR A 180 -7.87 26.08 -0.75
CA THR A 180 -7.16 25.64 0.46
C THR A 180 -5.80 25.02 0.13
N PHE A 181 -5.73 24.17 -0.90
CA PHE A 181 -4.48 23.57 -1.38
C PHE A 181 -3.44 24.63 -1.80
N GLU A 182 -3.81 25.57 -2.66
CA GLU A 182 -2.97 26.67 -3.13
C GLU A 182 -2.53 27.58 -1.97
N ARG A 183 -3.45 27.93 -1.06
CA ARG A 183 -3.15 28.75 0.11
C ARG A 183 -2.08 28.13 0.98
N TYR A 184 -2.24 26.87 1.40
CA TYR A 184 -1.27 26.25 2.31
C TYR A 184 0.03 25.89 1.60
N THR A 185 0.00 25.45 0.33
CA THR A 185 1.21 25.26 -0.49
C THR A 185 2.02 26.56 -0.61
N THR A 186 1.35 27.70 -0.83
CA THR A 186 1.98 29.04 -0.86
C THR A 186 2.52 29.50 0.50
N LEU A 187 1.94 29.02 1.61
CA LEU A 187 2.48 29.28 2.95
C LEU A 187 3.68 28.38 3.26
N MET A 188 3.71 27.15 2.74
CA MET A 188 4.82 26.21 2.92
C MET A 188 6.05 26.61 2.08
N SER A 189 5.87 27.09 0.84
CA SER A 189 6.97 27.57 0.00
C SER A 189 7.62 28.87 0.50
N ARG A 190 7.02 29.53 1.50
CA ARG A 190 7.55 30.70 2.22
C ARG A 190 8.27 30.34 3.53
N ILE A 191 8.41 29.05 3.86
CA ILE A 191 9.14 28.62 5.06
C ILE A 191 10.65 28.90 4.87
N PRO A 192 11.31 29.67 5.77
CA PRO A 192 12.74 29.94 5.64
C PRO A 192 13.61 28.67 5.67
N GLY A 193 14.67 28.69 4.86
CA GLY A 193 15.70 27.64 4.84
C GLY A 193 15.38 26.42 3.98
N ILE A 194 14.13 26.25 3.49
CA ILE A 194 13.74 25.15 2.60
C ILE A 194 13.16 25.68 1.29
N THR A 195 13.47 25.02 0.17
CA THR A 195 12.66 25.08 -1.06
C THR A 195 11.71 23.89 -1.03
N LEU A 196 10.41 24.12 -1.28
CA LEU A 196 9.40 23.06 -1.32
C LEU A 196 8.76 22.92 -2.71
N GLN A 197 8.82 21.73 -3.29
CA GLN A 197 7.82 21.27 -4.28
C GLN A 197 6.76 20.41 -3.58
N ALA A 198 5.49 20.77 -3.81
CA ALA A 198 4.32 20.01 -3.37
C ALA A 198 3.71 19.31 -4.60
N SER A 199 3.55 17.99 -4.53
CA SER A 199 2.83 17.22 -5.54
C SER A 199 1.83 16.27 -4.88
N VAL A 200 0.67 16.09 -5.49
CA VAL A 200 -0.38 15.20 -5.02
C VAL A 200 -0.82 14.34 -6.20
N PRO A 201 -0.55 13.02 -6.21
CA PRO A 201 -1.05 12.15 -7.25
C PRO A 201 -2.58 12.00 -7.15
N PRO A 202 -3.29 11.73 -8.26
CA PRO A 202 -4.68 11.30 -8.21
C PRO A 202 -4.85 10.13 -7.23
N PRO A 203 -5.91 10.09 -6.40
CA PRO A 203 -6.13 8.99 -5.46
C PRO A 203 -6.11 7.63 -6.15
N GLY A 204 -5.21 6.75 -5.70
CA GLY A 204 -5.12 5.36 -6.17
C GLY A 204 -6.12 4.43 -5.49
N THR A 205 -6.84 4.92 -4.47
CA THR A 205 -7.72 4.16 -3.60
C THR A 205 -9.15 4.71 -3.63
N THR A 206 -10.12 3.82 -3.45
CA THR A 206 -11.54 4.14 -3.52
C THR A 206 -12.05 4.98 -2.33
N ASP A 207 -11.24 5.17 -1.29
CA ASP A 207 -11.53 6.06 -0.15
C ASP A 207 -11.17 7.54 -0.42
N GLY A 208 -10.65 7.87 -1.61
CA GLY A 208 -10.24 9.24 -1.96
C GLY A 208 -8.98 9.75 -1.26
N ALA A 209 -8.30 8.88 -0.51
CA ALA A 209 -7.05 9.24 0.13
C ALA A 209 -5.92 9.45 -0.88
N THR A 210 -5.10 10.47 -0.64
CA THR A 210 -3.81 10.64 -1.34
C THR A 210 -2.76 11.23 -0.41
N SER A 211 -1.49 10.95 -0.72
CA SER A 211 -0.32 11.38 0.03
C SER A 211 0.29 12.63 -0.60
N LEU A 212 0.46 13.69 0.18
CA LEU A 212 1.18 14.89 -0.26
C LEU A 212 2.69 14.61 -0.29
N ILE A 213 3.30 14.67 -1.46
CA ILE A 213 4.76 14.57 -1.61
C ILE A 213 5.36 15.98 -1.41
N ALA A 214 6.25 16.10 -0.43
CA ALA A 214 6.88 17.34 -0.01
C ALA A 214 8.41 17.24 -0.20
N GLN A 215 8.91 17.69 -1.36
CA GLN A 215 10.34 17.69 -1.67
C GLN A 215 11.02 18.93 -1.07
N ALA A 216 11.95 18.73 -0.14
CA ALA A 216 12.59 19.77 0.65
C ALA A 216 14.11 19.80 0.45
N SER A 217 14.61 20.88 -0.16
CA SER A 217 16.06 21.14 -0.28
C SER A 217 16.47 22.32 0.60
N ARG A 218 17.57 22.17 1.36
CA ARG A 218 18.10 23.23 2.23
C ARG A 218 18.77 24.34 1.42
N LYS A 219 18.45 25.60 1.72
CA LYS A 219 19.20 26.76 1.22
C LYS A 219 20.30 27.14 2.22
N PRO A 220 21.59 26.88 1.96
CA PRO A 220 22.63 26.92 3.00
C PRO A 220 22.98 28.35 3.46
N ILE A 221 23.06 29.30 2.52
CA ILE A 221 23.41 30.71 2.74
C ILE A 221 22.46 31.58 1.89
N THR A 222 22.09 32.74 2.40
CA THR A 222 21.60 33.86 1.59
C THR A 222 22.44 35.09 1.90
N SER A 223 22.95 35.73 0.85
CA SER A 223 23.63 37.03 0.93
C SER A 223 22.74 38.06 0.23
N ASN A 224 22.64 39.26 0.80
CA ASN A 224 22.10 40.43 0.12
C ASN A 224 23.10 41.59 0.20
N LEU A 225 23.08 42.44 -0.82
CA LEU A 225 23.82 43.70 -0.87
C LEU A 225 22.83 44.78 -1.27
N SER A 226 22.67 45.80 -0.43
CA SER A 226 21.86 46.98 -0.72
C SER A 226 22.71 48.23 -0.63
N ALA A 227 22.57 49.13 -1.61
CA ALA A 227 23.16 50.45 -1.58
C ALA A 227 22.05 51.52 -1.52
N THR A 228 22.19 52.48 -0.62
CA THR A 228 21.27 53.61 -0.46
C THR A 228 22.05 54.92 -0.53
N ALA A 229 21.75 55.75 -1.52
CA ALA A 229 22.28 57.10 -1.63
C ALA A 229 21.32 58.09 -0.98
N ASP A 230 21.74 58.68 0.15
CA ASP A 230 21.05 59.82 0.78
C ASP A 230 21.81 61.09 0.39
N ASN A 231 21.14 62.02 -0.30
CA ASN A 231 21.70 63.31 -0.72
C ASN A 231 22.29 64.15 0.42
N ARG A 232 21.96 63.84 1.69
CA ARG A 232 22.48 64.51 2.90
C ARG A 232 23.48 63.66 3.69
N LYS A 233 23.64 62.36 3.42
CA LYS A 233 24.50 61.43 4.19
C LYS A 233 25.43 60.54 3.35
N GLY A 234 25.48 60.75 2.04
CA GLY A 234 26.31 59.99 1.11
C GLY A 234 25.75 58.60 0.79
N THR A 235 26.51 57.83 0.02
CA THR A 235 26.17 56.46 -0.36
C THR A 235 26.58 55.50 0.74
N GLN A 236 25.61 54.76 1.28
CA GLN A 236 25.85 53.69 2.26
C GLN A 236 25.57 52.34 1.60
N ALA A 237 26.45 51.36 1.84
CA ALA A 237 26.28 49.99 1.39
C ALA A 237 26.17 49.05 2.60
N LEU A 238 25.21 48.13 2.57
CA LEU A 238 24.96 47.12 3.60
C LEU A 238 25.00 45.73 2.97
N LEU A 239 25.90 44.87 3.47
CA LEU A 239 26.03 43.47 3.08
C LEU A 239 25.48 42.58 4.19
N GLY A 240 24.32 41.94 3.97
CA GLY A 240 23.67 41.05 4.93
C GLY A 240 23.87 39.58 4.55
N VAL A 241 24.73 38.88 5.30
CA VAL A 241 24.92 37.42 5.16
C VAL A 241 24.14 36.69 6.25
N THR A 242 23.20 35.84 5.85
CA THR A 242 22.47 34.93 6.76
C THR A 242 22.70 33.47 6.37
N SER A 243 23.02 32.65 7.36
CA SER A 243 23.19 31.19 7.20
C SER A 243 22.31 30.44 8.20
N CYS A 244 21.71 29.33 7.76
CA CYS A 244 20.86 28.50 8.62
C CYS A 244 21.72 27.44 9.36
N ARG A 245 22.62 27.91 10.24
CA ARG A 245 23.49 27.01 11.02
C ARG A 245 22.70 26.43 12.22
N THR A 246 22.77 25.12 12.38
CA THR A 246 22.19 24.41 13.54
C THR A 246 22.92 24.80 14.82
N ALA A 247 22.21 24.77 15.95
CA ALA A 247 22.70 25.36 17.20
C ALA A 247 23.78 24.49 17.88
N GLN A 248 25.04 24.90 17.72
CA GLN A 248 26.09 24.75 18.72
C GLN A 248 26.63 26.17 19.00
N THR A 249 27.02 26.44 20.24
CA THR A 249 27.40 27.76 20.78
C THR A 249 28.37 28.58 19.93
N GLU A 250 27.98 29.80 19.52
CA GLU A 250 28.89 30.96 19.47
C GLU A 250 28.16 32.31 19.33
N ARG A 251 28.85 33.43 19.64
CA ARG A 251 28.31 34.79 19.60
C ARG A 251 28.23 35.34 18.17
N PRO A 252 27.20 36.13 17.79
CA PRO A 252 27.18 36.82 16.52
C PRO A 252 28.21 37.97 16.50
N ALA A 253 29.25 37.83 15.68
CA ALA A 253 30.22 38.89 15.46
C ALA A 253 29.70 39.89 14.40
N HIS A 254 29.26 41.08 14.84
CA HIS A 254 28.96 42.19 13.92
C HIS A 254 30.26 42.83 13.41
N GLY A 255 30.82 42.25 12.35
CA GLY A 255 31.92 42.84 11.59
C GLY A 255 31.45 43.94 10.64
N ALA A 256 31.32 45.17 11.14
CA ALA A 256 31.08 46.34 10.30
C ALA A 256 32.40 46.84 9.69
N MET A 257 32.68 46.50 8.43
CA MET A 257 33.76 47.14 7.67
C MET A 257 33.24 48.36 6.93
N LEU A 258 33.69 49.54 7.39
CA LEU A 258 33.65 50.76 6.60
C LEU A 258 34.88 50.76 5.67
N PHE A 259 34.66 50.88 4.37
CA PHE A 259 35.69 51.31 3.44
C PHE A 259 35.51 52.82 3.20
N SER A 260 36.63 53.54 3.26
CA SER A 260 36.76 54.97 2.96
C SER A 260 37.42 55.18 1.60
#